data_AF-A0A6L4Z6N9-F1
#
_entry.id   AF-A0A6L4Z6N9-F1
#
_cell.length_a   1.000
_cell.length_b   1.000
_cell.length_c   1.000
_cell.angle_alpha   90.00
_cell.angle_beta   90.00
_cell.angle_gamma   90.00
#
_symmetry.space_group_name_H-M   'P 1'
#
loop_
_entity.id
_entity.type
_entity.pdbx_description
1 polymer ?
#
loop_
_entity_poly.entity_id
_entity_poly.type
_entity_poly.pdbx_seq_one_letter_code
_entity_poly.pdbx_strand_id
1 'polypeptide(L)'
;MLHINLGQAEIQRLNYERYHYPCPIVQKRTHAVYIKATTKFSDSKTGEIAGLHRHSVSRWAQCYQTGGFELLCQYNYGTNKSELENYSGSILNSFTQRPPMNAREAKSRIEEMTGISRSPSQDL
;
A
#
# COMPACT_ATOMS: atom_id res chain seq x y z
N MET A 1 -6.41 -7.73 21.26
CA MET A 1 -6.12 -6.32 21.57
C MET A 1 -4.62 -6.16 21.56
N LEU A 2 -4.05 -5.56 20.52
CA LEU A 2 -2.62 -5.22 20.50
C LEU A 2 -2.45 -3.93 21.30
N HIS A 3 -1.63 -3.94 22.35
CA HIS A 3 -1.22 -2.73 23.05
C HIS A 3 0.23 -2.43 22.67
N ILE A 4 0.53 -1.17 22.35
CA ILE A 4 1.86 -0.76 21.95
C ILE A 4 2.44 0.08 23.08
N ASN A 5 3.52 -0.40 23.67
CA ASN A 5 4.29 0.37 24.65
C ASN A 5 5.40 1.11 23.90
N LEU A 6 5.30 2.43 23.84
CA LEU A 6 6.26 3.29 23.14
C LEU A 6 6.98 4.22 24.11
N GLY A 7 8.20 4.60 23.76
CA GLY A 7 8.93 5.63 24.49
C GLY A 7 8.28 7.01 24.34
N GLN A 8 8.59 7.93 25.26
CA GLN A 8 8.05 9.30 25.22
C GLN A 8 8.41 10.04 23.92
N ALA A 9 9.63 9.87 23.43
CA ALA A 9 10.07 10.47 22.16
C ALA A 9 9.23 10.00 20.96
N GLU A 10 8.86 8.72 20.93
CA GLU A 10 8.02 8.17 19.86
C GLU A 10 6.59 8.69 19.94
N ILE A 11 6.03 8.75 21.15
CA ILE A 11 4.69 9.32 21.38
C ILE A 11 4.66 10.79 20.93
N GLN A 12 5.71 11.56 21.23
CA GLN A 12 5.83 12.95 20.79
C GLN A 12 5.92 13.05 19.26
N ARG A 13 6.74 12.20 18.62
CA ARG A 13 6.82 12.13 17.15
C ARG A 13 5.45 11.82 16.53
N LEU A 14 4.77 10.79 17.00
CA LEU A 14 3.43 10.42 16.53
C LEU A 14 2.42 11.55 16.73
N ASN A 15 2.48 12.27 17.85
CA ASN A 15 1.59 13.39 18.13
C ASN A 15 1.82 14.58 17.18
N TYR A 16 3.07 14.84 16.80
CA TYR A 16 3.42 15.89 15.85
C TYR A 16 3.02 15.49 14.42
N GLU A 17 3.47 14.31 13.99
CA GLU A 17 3.34 13.83 12.61
C GLU A 17 1.89 13.54 12.20
N ARG A 18 1.01 13.19 13.14
CA ARG A 18 -0.42 12.96 12.84
C ARG A 18 -1.14 14.19 12.27
N TYR A 19 -0.54 15.38 12.37
CA TYR A 19 -1.07 16.62 11.81
C TYR A 19 -0.16 17.28 10.77
N HIS A 20 1.15 16.99 10.79
CA HIS A 20 2.13 17.71 9.97
C HIS A 20 2.73 16.86 8.83
N TYR A 21 2.56 15.54 8.85
CA TYR A 21 3.10 14.70 7.78
C TYR A 21 2.43 15.03 6.44
N PRO A 22 3.17 15.18 5.32
CA PRO A 22 2.61 15.71 4.06
C PRO A 22 1.51 14.86 3.42
N CYS A 23 1.42 13.57 3.76
CA CYS A 23 0.41 12.67 3.22
C CYS A 23 -0.75 12.41 4.21
N PRO A 24 -2.01 12.74 3.86
CA PRO A 24 -3.18 12.53 4.73
C PRO A 24 -3.42 11.07 5.14
N ILE A 25 -3.03 10.11 4.30
CA ILE A 25 -3.18 8.70 4.63
C ILE A 25 -2.18 8.32 5.75
N VAL A 26 -0.92 8.79 5.70
CA VAL A 26 0.04 8.57 6.80
C VAL A 26 -0.41 9.29 8.06
N GLN A 27 -0.94 10.52 7.94
CA GLN A 27 -1.51 11.23 9.09
C GLN A 27 -2.58 10.38 9.80
N LYS A 28 -3.53 9.79 9.06
CA LYS A 28 -4.56 8.90 9.62
C LYS A 28 -3.97 7.63 10.26
N ARG A 29 -3.00 6.99 9.61
CA ARG A 29 -2.29 5.82 10.17
C ARG A 29 -1.61 6.19 11.49
N THR A 30 -0.88 7.30 11.48
CA THR A 30 -0.16 7.85 12.64
C THR A 30 -1.13 8.18 13.77
N HIS A 31 -2.28 8.78 13.46
CA HIS A 31 -3.29 9.08 14.45
C HIS A 31 -3.82 7.81 15.15
N ALA A 32 -4.07 6.74 14.40
CA ALA A 32 -4.51 5.47 14.97
C ALA A 32 -3.44 4.85 15.89
N VAL A 33 -2.18 4.84 15.47
CA VAL A 33 -1.06 4.33 16.29
C VAL A 33 -0.88 5.18 17.55
N TYR A 34 -0.98 6.51 17.45
CA TYR A 34 -0.94 7.42 18.59
C TYR A 34 -2.03 7.10 19.64
N ILE A 35 -3.28 6.90 19.21
CA ILE A 35 -4.37 6.52 20.12
C ILE A 35 -4.07 5.17 20.78
N LYS A 36 -3.55 4.20 20.02
CA LYS A 36 -3.17 2.87 20.55
C LYS A 36 -2.04 2.92 21.58
N ALA A 37 -1.11 3.85 21.44
CA ALA A 37 0.04 4.01 22.34
C ALA A 37 -0.32 4.82 23.61
N THR A 38 -1.29 5.74 23.52
CA THR A 38 -1.64 6.65 24.62
C THR A 38 -2.87 6.23 25.42
N THR A 39 -3.66 5.28 24.91
CA THR A 39 -4.92 4.86 25.53
C THR A 39 -5.03 3.34 25.63
N LYS A 40 -6.00 2.87 26.42
CA LYS A 40 -6.37 1.45 26.53
C LYS A 40 -7.55 1.07 25.62
N PHE A 41 -7.84 1.87 24.59
CA PHE A 41 -8.98 1.63 23.72
C PHE A 41 -8.83 0.37 22.87
N SER A 42 -9.98 -0.27 22.61
CA SER A 42 -10.08 -1.37 21.66
C SER A 42 -9.81 -0.90 20.24
N ASP A 43 -9.48 -1.82 19.34
CA ASP A 43 -9.23 -1.49 17.93
C ASP A 43 -10.50 -0.95 17.26
N SER A 44 -11.68 -1.38 17.71
CA SER A 44 -12.97 -0.85 17.25
C SER A 44 -13.16 0.60 17.68
N LYS A 45 -12.94 0.93 18.96
CA LYS A 45 -13.11 2.30 19.44
C LYS A 45 -12.06 3.25 18.87
N THR A 46 -10.84 2.76 18.72
CA THR A 46 -9.77 3.51 18.04
C THR A 46 -10.14 3.78 16.58
N GLY A 47 -10.71 2.78 15.89
CA GLY A 47 -11.17 2.92 14.51
C GLY A 47 -12.28 3.94 14.37
N GLU A 48 -13.27 3.91 15.27
CA GLU A 48 -14.34 4.91 15.35
C GLU A 48 -13.78 6.35 15.46
N ILE A 49 -12.84 6.57 16.38
CA ILE A 49 -12.21 7.89 16.60
C ILE A 49 -11.36 8.31 15.40
N ALA A 50 -10.57 7.40 14.83
CA ALA A 50 -9.65 7.69 13.74
C ALA A 50 -10.30 7.67 12.33
N GLY A 51 -11.58 7.28 12.23
CA GLY A 51 -12.27 7.07 10.96
C GLY A 51 -11.69 5.91 10.15
N LEU A 52 -11.34 4.81 10.80
CA LEU A 52 -10.73 3.60 10.20
C LEU A 52 -11.49 2.34 10.61
N HIS A 53 -11.39 1.30 9.77
CA HIS A 53 -11.87 -0.03 10.15
C HIS A 53 -10.99 -0.65 11.25
N ARG A 54 -11.59 -1.43 12.16
CA ARG A 54 -10.87 -2.10 13.27
C ARG A 54 -9.65 -2.91 12.82
N HIS A 55 -9.74 -3.58 11.67
CA HIS A 55 -8.61 -4.36 11.13
C HIS A 55 -7.47 -3.48 10.62
N SER A 56 -7.79 -2.29 10.09
CA SER A 56 -6.77 -1.31 9.70
C SER A 56 -6.00 -0.82 10.92
N VAL A 57 -6.69 -0.54 12.02
CA VAL A 57 -6.03 -0.14 13.28
C VAL A 57 -5.04 -1.22 13.75
N SER A 58 -5.49 -2.48 13.84
CA SER A 58 -4.62 -3.59 14.23
C SER A 58 -3.42 -3.76 13.30
N ARG A 59 -3.65 -3.66 11.98
CA ARG A 59 -2.59 -3.73 10.97
C ARG A 59 -1.56 -2.61 11.13
N TRP A 60 -1.99 -1.36 11.33
CA TRP A 60 -1.07 -0.23 11.49
C TRP A 60 -0.33 -0.27 12.81
N ALA A 61 -0.99 -0.75 13.86
CA ALA A 61 -0.35 -0.99 15.14
C ALA A 61 0.78 -2.01 15.03
N GLN A 62 0.53 -3.14 14.36
CA GLN A 62 1.55 -4.16 14.11
C GLN A 62 2.67 -3.65 13.18
N CYS A 63 2.30 -2.93 12.12
CA CYS A 63 3.24 -2.29 11.19
C CYS A 63 4.23 -1.37 11.94
N TYR A 64 3.73 -0.56 12.87
CA TYR A 64 4.59 0.29 13.68
C TYR A 64 5.48 -0.52 14.64
N GLN A 65 4.96 -1.57 15.28
CA GLN A 65 5.78 -2.44 16.14
C GLN A 65 6.91 -3.15 15.39
N THR A 66 6.68 -3.48 14.11
CA THR A 66 7.68 -4.20 13.29
C THR A 66 8.77 -3.29 12.74
N GLY A 67 8.42 -2.07 12.31
CA GLY A 67 9.36 -1.22 11.57
C GLY A 67 9.26 0.28 11.86
N GLY A 68 8.65 0.64 12.98
CA GLY A 68 8.55 2.02 13.44
C GLY A 68 7.75 2.94 12.52
N PHE A 69 8.08 4.23 12.60
CA PHE A 69 7.41 5.26 11.84
C PHE A 69 7.71 5.17 10.34
N GLU A 70 8.92 4.74 10.00
CA GLU A 70 9.40 4.62 8.63
C GLU A 70 8.56 3.61 7.86
N LEU A 71 8.26 2.44 8.45
CA LEU A 71 7.39 1.45 7.84
C LEU A 71 5.93 1.92 7.77
N LEU A 72 5.47 2.72 8.73
CA LEU A 72 4.14 3.33 8.72
C LEU A 72 3.95 4.30 7.53
N CYS A 73 5.03 4.98 7.13
CA CYS A 73 5.10 5.92 6.02
C CYS A 73 5.17 5.24 4.64
N GLN A 74 5.52 3.95 4.59
CA GLN A 74 5.65 3.26 3.32
C GLN A 74 4.29 3.06 2.62
N TYR A 75 4.33 3.22 1.30
CA TYR A 75 3.23 2.91 0.41
C TYR A 75 3.70 1.84 -0.57
N ASN A 76 3.07 0.67 -0.53
CA ASN A 76 3.27 -0.37 -1.53
C ASN A 76 2.48 -0.10 -2.83
N TYR A 77 2.13 1.16 -3.11
CA TYR A 77 1.53 1.52 -4.39
C TYR A 77 2.63 1.47 -5.46
N GLY A 78 2.44 0.64 -6.49
CA GLY A 78 3.34 0.58 -7.65
C GLY A 78 4.56 -0.34 -7.52
N THR A 79 4.71 -1.10 -6.43
CA THR A 79 5.82 -2.08 -6.30
C THR A 79 5.52 -3.45 -6.91
N ASN A 80 4.27 -3.72 -7.32
CA ASN A 80 3.95 -4.90 -8.11
C ASN A 80 4.45 -4.71 -9.53
N LYS A 81 5.75 -4.96 -9.72
CA LYS A 81 6.32 -5.06 -11.06
C LYS A 81 5.67 -6.24 -11.77
N SER A 82 5.10 -5.96 -12.93
CA SER A 82 4.53 -6.98 -13.78
C SER A 82 5.67 -7.80 -14.40
N GLU A 83 5.52 -9.12 -14.54
CA GLU A 83 6.48 -9.91 -15.32
C GLU A 83 6.67 -9.36 -16.75
N LEU A 84 5.61 -8.76 -17.33
CA LEU A 84 5.65 -8.07 -18.62
C LEU A 84 6.54 -6.81 -18.62
N GLU A 85 6.84 -6.22 -17.47
CA GLU A 85 7.70 -5.03 -17.36
C GLU A 85 9.13 -5.34 -17.83
N ASN A 86 9.60 -6.58 -17.63
CA ASN A 86 10.88 -7.08 -18.14
C ASN A 86 10.95 -7.08 -19.68
N TYR A 87 9.81 -7.08 -20.36
CA TYR A 87 9.69 -7.11 -21.82
C TYR A 87 9.23 -5.77 -22.40
N SER A 88 9.07 -4.73 -21.58
CA SER A 88 8.51 -3.43 -21.97
C SER A 88 9.20 -2.82 -23.20
N GLY A 89 10.54 -2.86 -23.25
CA GLY A 89 11.31 -2.38 -24.40
C GLY A 89 11.06 -3.17 -25.68
N SER A 90 11.01 -4.50 -25.59
CA SER A 90 10.74 -5.38 -26.75
C SER A 90 9.32 -5.21 -27.27
N ILE A 91 8.33 -5.12 -26.37
CA ILE A 91 6.92 -4.87 -26.71
C ILE A 91 6.78 -3.51 -27.40
N LEU A 92 7.38 -2.46 -26.84
CA LEU A 92 7.34 -1.11 -27.41
C LEU A 92 7.96 -1.08 -28.81
N ASN A 93 9.14 -1.70 -29.00
CA ASN A 93 9.78 -1.77 -30.31
C ASN A 93 8.89 -2.51 -31.34
N SER A 94 8.35 -3.68 -30.96
CA SER A 94 7.44 -4.47 -31.81
C SER A 94 6.19 -3.68 -32.23
N PHE A 95 5.58 -2.94 -31.30
CA PHE A 95 4.38 -2.13 -31.58
C PHE A 95 4.71 -0.85 -32.35
N THR A 96 5.90 -0.29 -32.19
CA THR A 96 6.34 0.86 -32.97
C THR A 96 6.60 0.48 -34.43
N GLN A 97 7.26 -0.66 -34.67
CA GLN A 97 7.52 -1.16 -36.02
C GLN A 97 6.25 -1.65 -36.72
N ARG A 98 5.37 -2.33 -35.98
CA ARG A 98 4.09 -2.82 -36.49
C ARG A 98 3.01 -2.60 -35.45
N PRO A 99 2.28 -1.47 -35.50
CA PRO A 99 1.17 -1.21 -34.60
C PRO A 99 0.12 -2.33 -34.69
N PRO A 100 -0.34 -2.89 -33.56
CA PRO A 100 -1.44 -3.85 -33.59
C PRO A 100 -2.74 -3.14 -33.97
N MET A 101 -3.60 -3.82 -34.73
CA MET A 101 -4.87 -3.25 -35.19
C MET A 101 -5.91 -3.17 -34.07
N ASN A 102 -5.82 -4.03 -33.07
CA ASN A 102 -6.74 -4.08 -31.94
C ASN A 102 -6.10 -4.74 -30.70
N ALA A 103 -6.80 -4.65 -29.56
CA ALA A 103 -6.32 -5.18 -28.29
C ALA A 103 -6.16 -6.71 -28.28
N ARG A 104 -6.96 -7.46 -29.07
CA ARG A 104 -6.85 -8.93 -29.16
C ARG A 104 -5.57 -9.34 -29.88
N GLU A 105 -5.24 -8.67 -30.98
CA GLU A 105 -3.98 -8.85 -31.69
C GLU A 105 -2.78 -8.47 -30.81
N ALA A 106 -2.88 -7.33 -30.12
CA ALA A 106 -1.84 -6.89 -29.18
C ALA A 106 -1.58 -7.94 -28.09
N LYS A 107 -2.64 -8.52 -27.51
CA LYS A 107 -2.54 -9.58 -26.51
C LYS A 107 -1.86 -10.84 -27.06
N SER A 108 -2.32 -11.36 -28.20
CA SER A 108 -1.73 -12.55 -28.84
C SER A 108 -0.24 -12.35 -29.12
N ARG A 109 0.12 -11.17 -29.65
CA ARG A 109 1.53 -10.85 -29.94
C ARG A 109 2.38 -10.74 -28.68
N ILE A 110 1.86 -10.14 -27.60
CA ILE A 110 2.57 -10.10 -26.32
C ILE A 110 2.75 -11.52 -25.77
N GLU A 111 1.74 -12.38 -25.86
CA GLU A 111 1.82 -13.79 -25.46
C GLU A 111 2.86 -14.57 -26.28
N GLU A 112 2.85 -14.44 -27.60
CA GLU A 112 3.85 -15.07 -28.50
C GLU A 112 5.27 -14.60 -28.19
N MET A 113 5.45 -13.31 -27.90
CA MET A 113 6.77 -12.72 -27.63
C MET A 113 7.31 -13.02 -26.23
N THR A 114 6.44 -13.14 -25.23
CA THR A 114 6.84 -13.18 -23.82
C THR A 114 6.51 -14.50 -23.13
N GLY A 115 5.65 -15.33 -23.72
CA GLY A 115 5.08 -16.52 -23.09
C GLY A 115 4.06 -16.22 -21.99
N ILE A 116 3.82 -14.95 -21.66
CA ILE A 116 2.97 -14.53 -20.55
C ILE A 116 1.56 -14.23 -21.06
N SER A 117 0.59 -15.06 -20.64
CA SER A 117 -0.83 -14.83 -20.88
C SER A 117 -1.51 -14.21 -19.67
N ARG A 118 -2.32 -13.16 -19.91
CA ARG A 118 -3.17 -12.55 -18.87
C ARG A 118 -4.63 -12.56 -19.30
N SER A 119 -5.45 -13.20 -18.48
CA SER A 119 -6.90 -13.09 -18.53
C SER A 119 -7.35 -11.91 -17.65
N PRO A 120 -8.49 -11.26 -17.96
CA PRO A 120 -9.07 -10.30 -17.03
C PRO A 120 -9.25 -10.97 -15.66
N SER A 121 -8.74 -10.34 -14.62
CA SER A 121 -8.91 -10.80 -13.24
C SER A 121 -10.30 -10.43 -12.73
N GLN A 122 -11.35 -10.94 -13.36
CA GLN A 122 -12.73 -10.87 -12.88
C GLN A 122 -13.50 -12.12 -13.35
N ASP A 123 -13.45 -13.18 -12.55
CA ASP A 123 -14.66 -13.98 -12.34
C ASP A 123 -15.47 -13.23 -11.27
N LEU A 124 -16.70 -12.87 -11.62
CA LEU A 124 -17.66 -12.14 -10.79
C LEU A 124 -18.27 -13.06 -9.73
#